data_AF-A0A7X7JZH4-F1
#
_entry.id   AF-A0A7X7JZH4-F1
#
_cell.length_a   1.000
_cell.length_b   1.000
_cell.length_c   1.000
_cell.angle_alpha   90.00
_cell.angle_beta   90.00
_cell.angle_gamma   90.00
#
_symmetry.space_group_name_H-M   'P 1'
#
loop_
_entity.id
_entity.type
_entity.pdbx_description
1 polymer ?
#
loop_
_entity_poly.entity_id
_entity_poly.type
_entity_poly.pdbx_seq_one_letter_code
_entity_poly.pdbx_strand_id
1 'polypeptide(L)'
;MRELAGISASRGIAIGPAFQFRQLSMVCVRCVIQDPAAEWARFEAAVAAARQQLSAVSARALAEAGTSLAVIFQAQALMLEDPELLERVREAIEGERINA
;
A
#
# COMPACT_ATOMS: atom_id res chain seq x y z
N MET A 1 17.46 -1.93 -33.42
CA MET A 1 16.77 -2.90 -32.54
C MET A 1 17.59 -3.00 -31.26
N ARG A 2 16.98 -2.90 -30.07
CA ARG A 2 17.69 -3.09 -28.80
C ARG A 2 17.31 -4.46 -28.25
N GLU A 3 18.30 -5.28 -27.97
CA GLU A 3 18.14 -6.57 -27.29
C GLU A 3 18.54 -6.40 -25.82
N LEU A 4 17.75 -6.98 -24.92
CA LEU A 4 17.98 -6.94 -23.48
C LEU A 4 18.02 -8.38 -22.96
N ALA A 5 19.12 -8.77 -22.31
CA ALA A 5 19.25 -10.06 -21.64
C ALA A 5 18.89 -9.93 -20.16
N GLY A 6 18.13 -10.87 -19.63
CA GLY A 6 17.70 -10.87 -18.23
C GLY A 6 17.48 -12.29 -17.69
N ILE A 7 16.95 -12.41 -16.48
CA ILE A 7 16.63 -13.68 -15.83
C ILE A 7 15.17 -14.04 -16.15
N SER A 8 14.95 -15.23 -16.71
CA SER A 8 13.61 -15.69 -17.08
C SER A 8 12.78 -16.07 -15.84
N ALA A 9 11.70 -15.34 -15.59
CA ALA A 9 10.75 -15.64 -14.51
C ALA A 9 9.62 -16.59 -14.93
N SER A 10 9.22 -16.56 -16.21
CA SER A 10 8.15 -17.39 -16.77
C SER A 10 8.47 -17.81 -18.21
N ARG A 11 7.90 -18.92 -18.66
CA ARG A 11 8.07 -19.45 -20.03
C ARG A 11 7.05 -18.81 -20.97
N GLY A 12 7.45 -18.51 -22.20
CA GLY A 12 6.55 -18.05 -23.26
C GLY A 12 7.13 -16.91 -24.12
N ILE A 13 6.40 -16.53 -25.16
CA ILE A 13 6.70 -15.38 -26.02
C ILE A 13 5.50 -14.44 -25.97
N ALA A 14 5.72 -13.17 -25.61
CA ALA A 14 4.68 -12.14 -25.60
C ALA A 14 4.99 -11.09 -26.68
N ILE A 15 3.99 -10.74 -27.49
CA ILE A 15 4.10 -9.72 -28.56
C ILE A 15 2.94 -8.75 -28.37
N GLY A 16 3.24 -7.48 -28.11
CA GLY A 16 2.23 -6.45 -27.87
C GLY A 16 2.85 -5.09 -27.57
N PRO A 17 2.02 -4.04 -27.42
CA PRO A 17 2.51 -2.72 -27.04
C PRO A 17 3.09 -2.73 -25.63
N ALA A 18 4.15 -1.95 -25.42
CA ALA A 18 4.75 -1.79 -24.10
C ALA A 18 3.92 -0.81 -23.26
N PHE A 19 3.46 -1.25 -22.09
CA PHE A 19 2.92 -0.36 -21.06
C PHE A 19 4.06 0.02 -20.10
N GLN A 20 4.43 1.29 -20.06
CA GLN A 20 5.43 1.78 -19.12
C GLN A 20 4.78 2.12 -17.79
N PHE A 21 4.87 1.21 -16.83
CA PHE A 21 4.53 1.53 -15.44
C PHE A 21 5.54 2.53 -14.87
N ARG A 22 5.07 3.71 -14.48
CA ARG A 22 5.87 4.72 -13.78
C ARG A 22 5.40 4.80 -12.35
N GLN A 23 6.28 4.43 -11.42
CA GLN A 23 6.01 4.60 -10.00
C GLN A 23 5.95 6.09 -9.68
N LEU A 24 4.87 6.53 -9.04
CA LEU A 24 4.77 7.88 -8.52
C LEU A 24 5.77 8.03 -7.36
N SER A 25 6.58 9.07 -7.40
CA SER A 25 7.40 9.45 -6.25
C SER A 25 6.51 10.16 -5.23
N MET A 26 6.20 9.49 -4.12
CA MET A 26 5.61 10.16 -2.96
C MET A 26 6.71 10.91 -2.20
N VAL A 27 6.61 12.23 -2.18
CA VAL A 27 7.48 13.09 -1.36
C VAL A 27 6.64 13.55 -0.17
N CYS A 28 6.86 12.97 1.01
CA CYS A 28 6.27 13.45 2.25
C CYS A 28 7.24 14.43 2.92
N VAL A 29 6.84 15.70 3.02
CA VAL A 29 7.57 16.72 3.78
C VAL A 29 7.08 16.68 5.22
N ARG A 30 8.01 16.58 6.17
CA ARG A 30 7.70 16.64 7.60
C ARG A 30 7.31 18.07 7.98
N CYS A 31 6.10 18.23 8.49
CA CYS A 31 5.54 19.51 8.92
C CYS A 31 5.10 19.41 10.38
N VAL A 32 5.23 20.52 11.11
CA VAL A 32 4.66 20.65 12.46
C VAL A 32 3.17 20.95 12.33
N ILE A 33 2.34 20.14 12.97
CA ILE A 33 0.89 20.30 12.94
C ILE A 33 0.39 21.12 14.13
N GLN A 34 -0.72 21.83 13.93
CA GLN A 34 -1.39 22.62 14.97
C GLN A 34 -2.53 21.84 15.62
N ASP A 35 -3.17 20.93 14.89
CA ASP A 35 -4.30 20.12 15.33
C ASP A 35 -4.01 18.62 15.14
N PRO A 36 -3.46 17.95 16.16
CA PRO A 36 -3.23 16.51 16.12
C PRO A 36 -4.50 15.67 15.95
N ALA A 37 -5.65 16.14 16.41
CA ALA A 37 -6.90 15.38 16.30
C ALA A 37 -7.41 15.35 14.85
N ALA A 38 -7.32 16.48 14.15
CA ALA A 38 -7.64 16.53 12.71
C ALA A 38 -6.69 15.64 11.89
N GLU A 39 -5.40 15.61 12.26
CA GLU A 39 -4.40 14.80 11.56
C GLU A 39 -4.58 13.31 11.83
N TRP A 40 -4.95 12.93 13.06
CA TRP A 40 -5.32 11.56 13.39
C TRP A 40 -6.55 11.09 12.60
N ALA A 41 -7.60 11.92 12.52
CA ALA A 41 -8.78 11.61 11.71
C ALA A 41 -8.44 11.43 10.22
N ARG A 42 -7.47 12.20 9.69
CA ARG A 42 -6.96 12.04 8.33
C ARG A 42 -6.27 10.69 8.14
N PHE A 43 -5.46 10.28 9.10
CA PHE A 43 -4.81 8.97 9.10
C PHE A 43 -5.85 7.83 9.15
N GLU A 44 -6.82 7.88 10.05
CA GLU A 44 -7.87 6.87 10.16
C GLU A 44 -8.68 6.73 8.86
N ALA A 45 -9.00 7.85 8.20
CA ALA A 45 -9.66 7.85 6.90
C ALA A 45 -8.80 7.17 5.82
N ALA A 46 -7.49 7.41 5.81
CA ALA A 46 -6.57 6.76 4.87
C ALA A 46 -6.45 5.25 5.13
N VAL A 47 -6.37 4.83 6.40
CA VAL A 47 -6.35 3.41 6.79
C VAL A 47 -7.64 2.71 6.37
N ALA A 48 -8.80 3.34 6.59
CA ALA A 48 -10.10 2.82 6.18
C ALA A 48 -10.18 2.64 4.65
N ALA A 49 -9.71 3.64 3.89
CA ALA A 49 -9.66 3.56 2.43
C ALA A 49 -8.72 2.45 1.94
N ALA A 50 -7.53 2.32 2.53
CA ALA A 50 -6.58 1.27 2.21
C ALA A 50 -7.15 -0.13 2.50
N ARG A 51 -7.87 -0.29 3.61
CA ARG A 51 -8.53 -1.55 3.97
C ARG A 51 -9.59 -1.96 2.94
N GLN A 52 -10.40 -1.00 2.47
CA GLN A 52 -11.40 -1.26 1.41
C GLN A 52 -10.72 -1.68 0.11
N GLN A 53 -9.63 -1.01 -0.28
CA GLN A 53 -8.88 -1.34 -1.48
C GLN A 53 -8.24 -2.73 -1.38
N LEU A 54 -7.62 -3.08 -0.25
CA LEU A 54 -7.03 -4.40 -0.02
C LEU A 54 -8.07 -5.51 -0.04
N SER A 55 -9.26 -5.28 0.53
CA SER A 55 -10.38 -6.22 0.47
C SER A 55 -10.82 -6.48 -0.97
N ALA A 56 -10.97 -5.42 -1.77
CA ALA A 56 -11.34 -5.54 -3.19
C ALA A 56 -10.27 -6.29 -4.00
N VAL A 57 -8.98 -6.01 -3.76
CA VAL A 57 -7.87 -6.69 -4.43
C VAL A 57 -7.79 -8.16 -4.00
N SER A 58 -8.00 -8.46 -2.71
CA SER A 58 -8.03 -9.82 -2.19
C SER A 58 -9.15 -10.66 -2.83
N ALA A 59 -10.36 -10.10 -2.95
CA ALA A 59 -11.48 -10.76 -3.61
C ALA A 59 -11.20 -11.07 -5.09
N ARG A 60 -10.57 -10.12 -5.80
CA ARG A 60 -10.15 -10.33 -7.21
C ARG A 60 -9.05 -11.39 -7.32
N ALA A 61 -8.04 -11.32 -6.45
CA ALA A 61 -6.95 -12.30 -6.41
C ALA A 61 -7.47 -13.71 -6.13
N LEU A 62 -8.47 -13.86 -5.24
CA LEU A 62 -9.11 -15.14 -4.97
C LEU A 62 -9.80 -15.71 -6.21
N ALA A 63 -10.48 -14.86 -7.00
CA ALA A 63 -11.18 -15.27 -8.21
C ALA A 63 -10.23 -15.60 -9.38
N GLU A 64 -9.15 -14.85 -9.55
CA GLU A 64 -8.26 -14.94 -10.71
C GLU A 64 -7.04 -15.87 -10.49
N ALA A 65 -6.46 -15.87 -9.29
CA ALA A 65 -5.18 -16.52 -8.97
C ALA A 65 -5.27 -17.54 -7.81
N GLY A 66 -6.43 -17.64 -7.16
CA GLY A 66 -6.69 -18.61 -6.09
C GLY A 66 -6.24 -18.15 -4.70
N THR A 67 -6.49 -19.02 -3.72
CA THR A 67 -6.39 -18.71 -2.28
C THR A 67 -4.98 -18.27 -1.84
N SER A 68 -3.93 -18.85 -2.42
CA SER A 68 -2.54 -18.53 -2.03
C SER A 68 -2.18 -17.07 -2.24
N LEU A 69 -2.71 -16.43 -3.29
CA LEU A 69 -2.42 -15.03 -3.58
C LEU A 69 -3.29 -14.11 -2.70
N ALA A 70 -4.55 -14.49 -2.49
CA ALA A 70 -5.49 -13.75 -1.64
C ALA A 70 -5.01 -13.64 -0.18
N VAL A 71 -4.35 -14.68 0.35
CA VAL A 71 -3.78 -14.70 1.71
C VAL A 71 -2.74 -13.59 1.92
N ILE A 72 -1.95 -13.24 0.89
CA ILE A 72 -0.96 -12.16 0.98
C ILE A 72 -1.65 -10.82 1.29
N PHE A 73 -2.74 -10.53 0.59
CA PHE A 73 -3.50 -9.29 0.80
C PHE A 73 -4.27 -9.29 2.13
N GLN A 74 -4.72 -10.46 2.61
CA GLN A 74 -5.34 -10.57 3.93
C GLN A 74 -4.32 -10.30 5.05
N ALA A 75 -3.10 -10.82 4.92
CA ALA A 75 -2.03 -10.52 5.86
C ALA A 75 -1.72 -9.02 5.89
N GLN A 76 -1.63 -8.35 4.73
CA GLN A 76 -1.45 -6.90 4.66
C GLN A 76 -2.59 -6.13 5.32
N ALA A 77 -3.84 -6.57 5.15
CA ALA A 77 -4.99 -5.96 5.81
C ALA A 77 -4.91 -6.13 7.34
N LEU A 78 -4.43 -7.27 7.84
CA LEU A 78 -4.23 -7.50 9.27
C LEU A 78 -3.15 -6.58 9.86
N MET A 79 -2.09 -6.29 9.11
CA MET A 79 -1.06 -5.33 9.54
C MET A 79 -1.62 -3.91 9.75
N LEU A 80 -2.67 -3.52 9.04
CA LEU A 80 -3.33 -2.22 9.24
C LEU A 80 -4.14 -2.15 10.55
N GLU A 81 -4.44 -3.31 11.15
CA GLU A 81 -5.22 -3.43 12.38
C GLU A 81 -4.31 -3.64 13.61
N ASP A 82 -2.99 -3.70 13.42
CA ASP A 82 -2.02 -3.90 14.49
C ASP A 82 -2.06 -2.73 15.49
N PRO A 83 -2.50 -2.95 16.75
CA PRO A 83 -2.58 -1.91 17.75
C PRO A 83 -1.23 -1.26 18.05
N GLU A 84 -0.13 -2.02 18.02
CA GLU A 84 1.20 -1.48 18.32
C GLU A 84 1.64 -0.48 17.23
N LEU A 85 1.36 -0.81 15.97
CA LEU A 85 1.62 0.09 14.84
C LEU A 85 0.77 1.37 14.94
N LEU A 86 -0.52 1.22 15.24
CA LEU A 86 -1.45 2.34 15.35
C LEU A 86 -1.09 3.26 16.53
N GLU A 87 -0.71 2.69 17.68
CA GLU A 87 -0.24 3.45 18.84
C GLU A 87 1.04 4.23 18.52
N ARG A 88 2.02 3.62 17.86
CA ARG A 88 3.26 4.30 17.46
C ARG A 88 3.00 5.51 16.55
N VAL A 89 2.09 5.36 15.58
CA VAL A 89 1.70 6.47 14.69
C VAL A 89 0.97 7.55 15.49
N ARG A 90 0.08 7.16 16.41
CA ARG A 90 -0.65 8.08 17.26
C ARG A 90 0.29 8.90 18.16
N GLU A 91 1.30 8.26 18.76
CA GLU A 91 2.34 8.93 19.55
C GLU A 91 3.12 9.96 18.71
N ALA A 92 3.46 9.62 17.47
CA ALA A 92 4.17 10.55 16.58
C ALA A 92 3.31 11.77 16.19
N ILE A 93 2.01 11.57 15.97
CA ILE A 93 1.08 12.66 15.62
C ILE A 93 0.76 13.52 16.84
N GLU A 94 0.38 12.92 17.97
CA GLU A 94 -0.05 13.64 19.17
C GLU A 94 1.14 14.19 19.98
N GLY A 95 2.19 13.38 20.16
CA GLY A 95 3.36 13.72 20.96
C GLY A 95 4.39 14.57 20.22
N GLU A 96 4.79 14.14 19.02
CA GLU A 96 5.79 14.86 18.21
C GLU A 96 5.20 15.93 17.28
N ARG A 97 3.85 16.00 17.18
CA ARG A 97 3.12 16.95 16.31
C ARG A 97 3.57 16.90 14.86
N ILE A 98 3.69 15.69 14.31
CA ILE A 98 4.06 15.45 12.91
C ILE A 98 2.83 15.09 12.08
N ASN A 99 2.83 15.49 10.82
CA ASN A 99 1.80 15.12 9.86
C ASN A 99 1.78 13.61 9.53
N ALA A 100 0.58 13.08 9.34
CA ALA A 100 0.27 11.72 8.88
C ALA A 100 0.53 11.52 7.38
#